data_AF-R3KLT1-F1
#
_entry.id   AF-R3KLT1-F1
#
_cell.length_a   1.000
_cell.length_b   1.000
_cell.length_c   1.000
_cell.angle_alpha   90.00
_cell.angle_beta   90.00
_cell.angle_gamma   90.00
#
_symmetry.space_group_name_H-M   'P 1'
#
loop_
_entity.id
_entity.type
_entity.pdbx_description
1 polymer ?
#
loop_
_entity_poly.entity_id
_entity_poly.type
_entity_poly.pdbx_seq_one_letter_code
_entity_poly.pdbx_strand_id
1 'polypeptide(L)' 'MRYLVVFFWTFALGQVVGYIGGALSGGSYDFKMTTILSLATAVIILLIAHFAVPKETKPVK' A
#
# COMPACT_ATOMS: atom_id res chain seq x y z
N MET A 1 -9.72 12.76 1.56
CA MET A 1 -9.36 12.07 2.83
C MET A 1 -9.04 10.59 2.64
N ARG A 2 -9.86 9.81 1.89
CA ARG A 2 -9.65 8.35 1.69
C ARG A 2 -8.26 7.96 1.19
N TYR A 3 -7.71 8.63 0.17
CA TYR A 3 -6.40 8.26 -0.42
C TYR A 3 -5.21 8.47 0.51
N LEU A 4 -5.23 9.52 1.34
CA LEU A 4 -4.14 9.85 2.27
C LEU A 4 -4.09 8.83 3.43
N VAL A 5 -5.27 8.41 3.90
CA VAL A 5 -5.43 7.32 4.88
C VAL A 5 -4.96 5.99 4.30
N VAL A 6 -5.34 5.67 3.06
CA VAL A 6 -4.88 4.44 2.38
C VAL A 6 -3.36 4.43 2.21
N PHE A 7 -2.76 5.56 1.84
CA PHE A 7 -1.32 5.69 1.71
C PHE A 7 -0.60 5.44 3.04
N PHE A 8 -1.07 6.08 4.13
CA PHE A 8 -0.51 5.89 5.47
C PHE A 8 -0.59 4.44 5.94
N TRP A 9 -1.76 3.80 5.80
CA TRP A 9 -1.93 2.40 6.23
C TRP A 9 -1.17 1.41 5.37
N THR A 10 -1.10 1.64 4.05
CA THR A 10 -0.30 0.79 3.17
C THR A 10 1.19 0.90 3.51
N PHE A 11 1.63 2.11 3.86
CA PHE A 11 3.00 2.32 4.29
C PHE A 11 3.32 1.56 5.59
N ALA A 12 2.50 1.76 6.62
CA ALA A 12 2.67 1.10 7.91
C ALA A 12 2.65 -0.44 7.79
N LEU A 13 1.69 -0.98 7.04
CA LEU A 13 1.59 -2.43 6.79
C LEU A 13 2.77 -2.96 5.96
N GLY A 14 3.27 -2.20 4.99
CA GLY A 14 4.45 -2.57 4.22
C GLY A 14 5.70 -2.71 5.10
N GLN A 15 5.85 -1.87 6.13
CA GLN A 15 6.94 -2.01 7.11
C GLN A 15 6.82 -3.29 7.94
N VAL A 16 5.61 -3.62 8.39
CA VAL A 16 5.34 -4.87 9.12
C VAL A 16 5.66 -6.09 8.24
N VAL A 17 5.26 -6.07 6.97
CA VAL A 17 5.56 -7.15 6.02
C VAL A 17 7.06 -7.29 5.78
N GLY A 18 7.80 -6.18 5.60
CA GLY A 18 9.25 -6.25 5.42
C GLY A 18 9.99 -6.77 6.67
N TYR A 19 9.50 -6.40 7.86
CA TYR A 19 10.03 -6.95 9.11
C TYR A 19 9.80 -8.46 9.22
N ILE A 20 8.58 -8.92 8.96
CA ILE A 20 8.23 -10.35 9.00
C ILE A 20 8.99 -11.11 7.90
N GLY A 21 9.07 -10.57 6.69
CA GLY A 21 9.77 -11.18 5.56
C GLY A 21 11.28 -11.33 5.82
N GLY A 22 11.90 -10.31 6.43
CA GLY A 22 13.29 -10.38 6.88
C GLY A 22 13.50 -11.46 7.93
N ALA A 23 12.67 -11.48 8.98
CA ALA A 23 12.72 -12.48 10.04
C ALA A 23 12.52 -13.91 9.51
N LEU A 24 11.60 -14.10 8.55
CA LEU A 24 11.32 -15.39 7.94
C LEU A 24 12.46 -15.88 7.04
N SER A 25 13.17 -14.95 6.40
CA SER A 25 14.34 -15.24 5.55
C SER A 25 15.62 -15.45 6.37
N GLY A 26 15.55 -15.39 7.70
CA GLY A 26 16.71 -15.44 8.59
C GLY A 26 17.65 -14.22 8.45
N GLY A 27 17.18 -13.17 7.79
CA GLY A 27 17.93 -11.95 7.50
C GLY A 27 17.63 -10.84 8.49
N SER A 28 18.50 -9.84 8.54
CA SER A 28 18.24 -8.61 9.29
C SER A 28 17.22 -7.73 8.55
N TYR A 29 16.42 -6.98 9.30
CA TYR A 29 15.49 -6.01 8.74
C TYR A 29 16.25 -4.85 8.09
N ASP A 30 15.99 -4.63 6.79
CA ASP A 30 16.51 -3.48 6.05
C ASP A 30 15.38 -2.44 5.86
N PHE A 31 15.49 -1.34 6.58
CA PHE A 31 14.54 -0.23 6.50
C PHE A 31 14.51 0.44 5.13
N LYS A 32 15.66 0.58 4.44
CA LYS A 32 15.71 1.23 3.12
C LYS A 32 14.97 0.41 2.09
N MET A 33 15.29 -0.87 2.00
CA MET A 33 14.64 -1.79 1.05
C MET A 33 13.15 -1.90 1.33
N THR A 34 12.77 -2.03 2.61
CA THR A 34 11.35 -2.12 2.99
C THR A 34 10.58 -0.84 2.67
N THR A 35 11.19 0.33 2.87
CA THR A 35 10.57 1.63 2.55
C THR A 35 10.34 1.79 1.05
N ILE A 36 11.32 1.42 0.21
CA ILE A 36 11.18 1.44 -1.26
C ILE A 36 10.05 0.51 -1.70
N LEU A 37 10.02 -0.72 -1.16
CA LEU A 37 9.00 -1.71 -1.50
C LEU A 37 7.61 -1.22 -1.09
N SER A 38 7.48 -0.72 0.13
CA SER A 38 6.24 -0.20 0.70
C SER A 38 5.68 1.00 -0.07
N LEU A 39 6.55 1.93 -0.49
CA LEU A 39 6.16 3.04 -1.36
C LEU A 39 5.68 2.56 -2.74
N ALA A 40 6.40 1.61 -3.36
CA ALA A 40 5.99 1.03 -4.64
C ALA A 40 4.62 0.34 -4.53
N THR A 41 4.38 -0.43 -3.47
CA THR A 41 3.09 -1.08 -3.20
C THR A 41 1.98 -0.06 -2.97
N ALA A 42 2.25 1.03 -2.24
CA ALA A 42 1.29 2.11 -2.03
C ALA A 42 0.87 2.79 -3.34
N VAL A 43 1.81 3.03 -4.26
CA VAL A 43 1.50 3.57 -5.59
C VAL A 43 0.60 2.61 -6.37
N ILE A 44 0.91 1.31 -6.38
CA ILE A 44 0.09 0.31 -7.08
C ILE A 44 -1.34 0.28 -6.53
N ILE A 45 -1.50 0.27 -5.20
CA ILE A 45 -2.81 0.26 -4.54
C ILE A 45 -3.61 1.53 -4.88
N LEU A 46 -2.96 2.70 -4.92
CA LEU A 46 -3.62 3.95 -5.31
C LEU A 46 -4.07 3.94 -6.78
N LEU A 47 -3.26 3.40 -7.69
CA LEU A 47 -3.64 3.26 -9.09
C LEU A 47 -4.85 2.31 -9.24
N ILE A 48 -4.83 1.16 -8.58
CA ILE A 48 -5.97 0.23 -8.57
C ILE A 48 -7.20 0.93 -8.00
N ALA A 49 -7.08 1.64 -6.88
CA ALA A 49 -8.19 2.37 -6.28
C ALA A 49 -8.74 3.49 -7.19
N HIS A 50 -7.93 4.04 -8.09
CA HIS A 50 -8.40 5.02 -9.07
C HIS A 50 -9.17 4.38 -10.23
N PHE A 51 -8.66 3.27 -10.78
CA PHE A 51 -9.25 2.61 -11.95
C PHE A 51 -10.39 1.64 -11.61
N ALA A 52 -10.35 1.01 -10.45
CA ALA A 52 -11.30 -0.03 -10.05
C ALA A 52 -12.58 0.51 -9.40
N VAL A 53 -12.65 1.81 -9.05
CA VAL A 53 -13.87 2.40 -8.51
C VAL A 53 -14.87 2.60 -9.66
N PRO A 54 -16.01 1.89 -9.66
CA PRO A 54 -17.05 2.10 -10.66
C PRO A 54 -17.54 3.55 -10.57
N LYS A 55 -17.68 4.22 -11.71
CA LYS A 55 -18.39 5.50 -11.75
C LYS A 55 -19.85 5.21 -11.40
N GLU A 56 -20.28 5.61 -10.21
CA GLU A 56 -21.68 5.63 -9.80
C GLU A 56 -22.53 6.20 -10.96
N THR A 57 -23.34 5.34 -11.58
CA THR A 57 -24.35 5.75 -12.56
C THR A 57 -25.35 6.61 -11.80
N LYS A 58 -25.31 7.93 -12.01
CA LYS A 58 -26.26 8.86 -11.39
C LYS A 58 -27.69 8.30 -11.54
N PRO A 59 -28.49 8.20 -10.47
CA PRO A 59 -29.90 7.87 -10.64
C PRO A 59 -30.51 8.97 -11.49
N VAL A 60 -31.01 8.59 -12.66
CA VAL A 60 -31.79 9.45 -13.54
C VAL A 60 -33.04 9.85 -12.76
N LYS A 61 -33.09 11.12 -12.34
CA LYS A 61 -34.33 11.76 -11.87
C LYS A 61 -35.03 12.39 -13.06
#